data_AF-T0R100-F1
#
_entry.id   AF-T0R100-F1
#
_cell.length_a   1.000
_cell.length_b   1.000
_cell.length_c   1.000
_cell.angle_alpha   90.00
_cell.angle_beta   90.00
_cell.angle_gamma   90.00
#
_symmetry.space_group_name_H-M   'P 1'
#
loop_
_entity.id
_entity.type
_entity.pdbx_description
1 polymer ?
#
loop_
_entity_poly.entity_id
_entity_poly.type
_entity_poly.pdbx_seq_one_letter_code
_entity_poly.pdbx_strand_id
1 'polypeptide(L)'
;MTKRPISFTLLSIFYAAMTVMAITYVTLTKDLPINWSFAVFLTSLKPPYIIYHWLLPLCITMSIIKMRKYSYYAFMVAQVLMLAIPFMAKNLIIPELSQETTFITYLLQLCSFLSIAYFTQKSIRNLYFDSSKRTWDWATRHHVSLPFSLKVRHSQMIIDCQTIDMSTSGLLFTISGNHGDLEKQTKITANLSLGENEISIPIQIVRTINKDGQTLYGAQFHHRHLWQFVQIRNLLNDAKSIKYSDYTSDKKAA
;
A
#
# COMPACT_ATOMS: atom_id res chain seq x y z
N MET A 1 -3.48 -4.44 14.70
CA MET A 1 -3.15 -3.78 13.42
C MET A 1 -3.88 -2.46 13.36
N THR A 2 -3.16 -1.36 13.18
CA THR A 2 -3.76 -0.04 12.98
C THR A 2 -4.34 0.02 11.57
N LYS A 3 -5.59 0.44 11.44
CA LYS A 3 -6.22 0.66 10.13
C LYS A 3 -5.64 1.93 9.53
N ARG A 4 -5.56 1.98 8.20
CA ARG A 4 -5.24 3.21 7.47
C ARG A 4 -6.20 4.33 7.93
N PRO A 5 -5.73 5.56 8.17
CA PRO A 5 -6.61 6.63 8.62
C PRO A 5 -7.73 6.86 7.61
N ILE A 6 -8.98 6.86 8.09
CA ILE A 6 -10.19 6.90 7.27
C ILE A 6 -10.22 8.17 6.41
N SER A 7 -9.69 9.28 6.90
CA SER A 7 -9.58 10.55 6.18
C SER A 7 -8.87 10.41 4.82
N PHE A 8 -7.81 9.59 4.74
CA PHE A 8 -7.09 9.36 3.48
C PHE A 8 -7.94 8.61 2.47
N THR A 9 -8.66 7.59 2.95
CA THR A 9 -9.54 6.77 2.13
C THR A 9 -10.72 7.59 1.61
N LEU A 10 -11.40 8.31 2.50
CA LEU A 10 -12.53 9.19 2.13
C LEU A 10 -12.09 10.25 1.13
N LEU A 11 -10.96 10.92 1.36
CA LEU A 11 -10.48 11.95 0.45
C LEU A 11 -10.09 11.37 -0.92
N SER A 12 -9.46 10.20 -0.96
CA SER A 12 -9.13 9.53 -2.23
C SER A 12 -10.40 9.15 -3.01
N ILE A 13 -11.40 8.60 -2.32
CA ILE A 13 -12.70 8.26 -2.92
C ILE A 13 -13.39 9.52 -3.42
N PHE A 14 -13.37 10.60 -2.64
CA PHE A 14 -13.95 11.88 -3.04
C PHE A 14 -13.34 12.40 -4.34
N TYR A 15 -12.02 12.55 -4.44
CA TYR A 15 -11.38 13.04 -5.68
C TYR A 15 -11.61 12.10 -6.87
N ALA A 16 -11.63 10.78 -6.65
CA ALA A 16 -11.97 9.82 -7.70
C ALA A 16 -13.44 9.93 -8.13
N ALA A 17 -14.36 10.14 -7.20
CA ALA A 17 -15.78 10.32 -7.50
C ALA A 17 -16.03 11.63 -8.24
N MET A 18 -15.27 12.70 -7.94
CA MET A 18 -15.41 13.99 -8.63
C MET A 18 -15.20 13.87 -10.14
N THR A 19 -14.29 13.01 -10.61
CA THR A 19 -14.09 12.80 -12.05
C THR A 19 -15.30 12.17 -12.73
N VAL A 20 -15.97 11.25 -12.03
CA VAL A 20 -17.18 10.58 -12.53
C VAL A 20 -18.39 11.52 -12.45
N MET A 21 -18.54 12.23 -11.32
CA MET A 21 -19.65 13.16 -11.12
C MET A 21 -19.66 14.29 -12.15
N ALA A 22 -18.50 14.77 -12.61
CA ALA A 22 -18.45 15.77 -13.67
C ALA A 22 -19.14 15.28 -14.97
N ILE A 23 -18.94 14.01 -15.36
CA ILE A 23 -19.58 13.42 -16.55
C ILE A 23 -21.07 13.21 -16.30
N THR A 24 -21.42 12.57 -15.19
CA THR A 24 -22.81 12.26 -14.82
C THR A 24 -23.64 13.53 -14.75
N TYR A 25 -23.09 14.59 -14.18
CA TYR A 25 -23.79 15.85 -14.03
C TYR A 25 -24.03 16.55 -15.38
N VAL A 26 -23.05 16.55 -16.29
CA VAL A 26 -23.26 17.05 -17.67
C VAL A 26 -24.31 16.23 -18.43
N THR A 27 -24.27 14.91 -18.26
CA THR A 27 -25.21 13.97 -18.90
C THR A 27 -26.65 14.28 -18.45
N LEU A 28 -26.86 14.44 -17.14
CA LEU A 28 -28.18 14.70 -16.55
C LEU A 28 -28.72 16.11 -16.87
N THR A 29 -27.86 17.11 -16.94
CA THR A 29 -28.28 18.51 -17.15
C THR A 29 -28.53 18.85 -18.61
N LYS A 30 -27.98 18.07 -19.55
CA LYS A 30 -28.14 18.27 -20.99
C LYS A 30 -29.02 17.21 -21.67
N ASP A 31 -29.63 16.31 -20.90
CA ASP A 31 -30.44 15.19 -21.39
C ASP A 31 -29.76 14.41 -22.53
N LEU A 32 -28.45 14.23 -22.43
CA LEU A 32 -27.66 13.56 -23.45
C LEU A 32 -27.64 12.05 -23.20
N PRO A 33 -27.79 11.20 -24.23
CA PRO A 33 -27.51 9.77 -24.11
C PRO A 33 -26.09 9.56 -23.55
N ILE A 34 -25.87 8.61 -22.64
CA ILE A 34 -24.54 8.37 -22.00
C ILE A 34 -23.41 8.27 -23.04
N ASN A 35 -23.68 7.58 -24.14
CA ASN A 35 -22.74 7.31 -25.22
C ASN A 35 -22.33 8.63 -25.92
N TRP A 36 -23.30 9.52 -26.11
CA TRP A 36 -23.11 10.84 -26.69
C TRP A 36 -22.52 11.83 -25.68
N SER A 37 -22.84 11.69 -24.40
CA SER A 37 -22.26 12.48 -23.32
C SER A 37 -20.76 12.27 -23.27
N PHE A 38 -20.28 11.03 -23.37
CA PHE A 38 -18.84 10.73 -23.40
C PHE A 38 -18.15 11.30 -24.66
N ALA A 39 -18.80 11.24 -25.82
CA ALA A 39 -18.28 11.78 -27.07
C ALA A 39 -18.26 13.32 -27.09
N VAL A 40 -19.39 13.96 -26.78
CA VAL A 40 -19.53 15.43 -26.63
C VAL A 40 -18.57 15.95 -25.57
N PHE A 41 -18.35 15.21 -24.49
CA PHE A 41 -17.39 15.54 -23.45
C PHE A 41 -15.95 15.38 -23.94
N LEU A 42 -15.58 14.33 -24.67
CA LEU A 42 -14.24 14.23 -25.25
C LEU A 42 -13.96 15.32 -26.32
N THR A 43 -14.96 15.72 -27.09
CA THR A 43 -14.80 16.67 -28.20
C THR A 43 -14.93 18.14 -27.79
N SER A 44 -15.59 18.44 -26.66
CA SER A 44 -15.83 19.83 -26.22
C SER A 44 -14.82 20.33 -25.20
N LEU A 45 -13.94 19.47 -24.67
CA LEU A 45 -13.04 19.85 -23.59
C LEU A 45 -11.71 20.39 -24.12
N LYS A 46 -11.55 21.71 -24.00
CA LYS A 46 -10.24 22.35 -24.11
C LYS A 46 -9.27 21.69 -23.11
N PRO A 47 -7.98 21.54 -23.45
CA PRO A 47 -6.98 20.88 -22.60
C PRO A 47 -6.98 21.32 -21.12
N PRO A 48 -7.18 22.61 -20.77
CA PRO A 48 -7.25 23.04 -19.37
C PRO A 48 -8.36 22.36 -18.58
N TYR A 49 -9.52 22.08 -19.19
CA TYR A 49 -10.61 21.41 -18.50
C TYR A 49 -10.30 19.94 -18.22
N ILE A 50 -9.71 19.23 -19.18
CA ILE A 50 -9.30 17.82 -19.03
C ILE A 50 -8.28 17.72 -17.89
N ILE A 51 -7.30 18.62 -17.90
CA ILE A 51 -6.28 18.66 -16.84
C ILE A 51 -6.95 18.89 -15.49
N TYR A 52 -7.85 19.87 -15.41
CA TYR A 52 -8.49 20.28 -14.16
C TYR A 52 -9.44 19.24 -13.56
N HIS A 53 -10.37 18.73 -14.35
CA HIS A 53 -11.44 17.86 -13.85
C HIS A 53 -11.05 16.38 -13.80
N TRP A 54 -9.97 15.97 -14.47
CA TRP A 54 -9.55 14.56 -14.54
C TRP A 54 -8.14 14.35 -14.06
N LEU A 55 -7.17 14.94 -14.76
CA LEU A 55 -5.76 14.62 -14.51
C LEU A 55 -5.36 15.00 -13.09
N LEU A 56 -5.76 16.17 -12.62
CA LEU A 56 -5.44 16.64 -11.28
C LEU A 56 -6.13 15.82 -10.17
N PRO A 57 -7.46 15.58 -10.18
CA PRO A 57 -8.12 14.71 -9.21
C PRO A 57 -7.57 13.27 -9.19
N LEU A 58 -7.26 12.70 -10.36
CA LEU A 58 -6.64 11.37 -10.44
C LEU A 58 -5.21 11.39 -9.89
N CYS A 59 -4.42 12.41 -10.20
CA CYS A 59 -3.08 12.59 -9.65
C CYS A 59 -3.13 12.70 -8.11
N ILE A 60 -4.08 13.47 -7.57
CA ILE A 60 -4.32 13.60 -6.14
C ILE A 60 -4.70 12.25 -5.54
N THR A 61 -5.67 11.56 -6.12
CA THR A 61 -6.12 10.22 -5.69
C THR A 61 -4.96 9.24 -5.62
N MET A 62 -4.20 9.11 -6.71
CA MET A 62 -3.05 8.20 -6.79
C MET A 62 -1.95 8.57 -5.81
N SER A 63 -1.74 9.86 -5.57
CA SER A 63 -0.75 10.34 -4.63
C SER A 63 -1.13 10.03 -3.18
N ILE A 64 -2.40 10.22 -2.82
CA ILE A 64 -2.93 9.82 -1.52
C ILE A 64 -2.82 8.31 -1.37
N ILE A 65 -3.20 7.50 -2.37
CA ILE A 65 -3.13 6.03 -2.29
C ILE A 65 -1.70 5.53 -2.08
N LYS A 66 -0.72 6.02 -2.86
CA LYS A 66 0.65 5.50 -2.81
C LYS A 66 1.42 5.88 -1.54
N MET A 67 1.10 7.03 -0.92
CA MET A 67 1.77 7.54 0.29
C MET A 67 3.32 7.48 0.26
N ARG A 68 3.94 7.78 -0.89
CA ARG A 68 5.41 7.83 -1.03
C ARG A 68 5.94 9.26 -0.98
N LYS A 69 7.24 9.43 -0.70
CA LYS A 69 7.92 10.75 -0.67
C LYS A 69 7.58 11.61 -1.90
N TYR A 70 7.74 11.08 -3.11
CA TYR A 70 7.43 11.81 -4.34
C TYR A 70 5.94 12.04 -4.57
N SER A 71 5.09 11.14 -4.06
CA SER A 71 3.64 11.31 -4.09
C SER A 71 3.19 12.52 -3.26
N TYR A 72 3.89 12.85 -2.16
CA TYR A 72 3.58 14.05 -1.40
C TYR A 72 3.76 15.32 -2.22
N TYR A 73 4.89 15.44 -2.94
CA TYR A 73 5.15 16.61 -3.78
C TYR A 73 4.18 16.68 -4.95
N ALA A 74 3.92 15.56 -5.62
CA ALA A 74 2.93 15.49 -6.71
C ALA A 74 1.53 15.90 -6.21
N PHE A 75 1.12 15.43 -5.04
CA PHE A 75 -0.11 15.85 -4.38
C PHE A 75 -0.14 17.36 -4.16
N MET A 76 0.87 17.94 -3.50
CA MET A 76 0.89 19.38 -3.19
C MET A 76 0.87 20.23 -4.47
N VAL A 77 1.63 19.86 -5.50
CA VAL A 77 1.62 20.54 -6.79
C VAL A 77 0.24 20.44 -7.44
N ALA A 78 -0.38 19.25 -7.44
CA ALA A 78 -1.70 19.08 -8.02
C ALA A 78 -2.77 19.90 -7.29
N GLN A 79 -2.69 20.01 -5.95
CA GLN A 79 -3.58 20.86 -5.17
C GLN A 79 -3.41 22.35 -5.49
N VAL A 80 -2.17 22.82 -5.63
CA VAL A 80 -1.90 24.22 -5.99
C VAL A 80 -2.39 24.52 -7.41
N LEU A 81 -2.16 23.62 -8.37
CA LEU A 81 -2.67 23.76 -9.73
C LEU A 81 -4.21 23.76 -9.77
N MET A 82 -4.84 22.96 -8.92
CA MET A 82 -6.28 22.98 -8.73
C MET A 82 -6.81 24.31 -8.17
N LEU A 83 -6.02 25.06 -7.44
CA LEU A 83 -6.40 26.42 -7.05
C LEU A 83 -6.13 27.42 -8.18
N ALA A 84 -4.99 27.28 -8.89
CA ALA A 84 -4.51 28.27 -9.86
C ALA A 84 -5.21 28.22 -11.23
N ILE A 85 -5.48 27.04 -11.77
CA ILE A 85 -6.00 26.87 -13.14
C ILE A 85 -7.31 27.64 -13.39
N PRO A 86 -8.30 27.67 -12.48
CA PRO A 86 -9.52 28.44 -12.66
C PRO A 86 -9.30 29.94 -12.84
N PHE A 87 -8.23 30.49 -12.26
CA PHE A 87 -7.87 31.91 -12.43
C PHE A 87 -7.07 32.16 -13.71
N MET A 88 -6.27 31.19 -14.16
CA MET A 88 -5.40 31.33 -15.33
C MET A 88 -6.11 31.00 -16.66
N ALA A 89 -7.06 30.06 -16.63
CA ALA A 89 -7.76 29.62 -17.82
C ALA A 89 -9.04 30.44 -18.02
N LYS A 90 -8.95 31.51 -18.84
CA LYS A 90 -10.08 32.38 -19.24
C LYS A 90 -11.33 31.65 -19.77
N ASN A 91 -11.20 30.38 -20.19
CA ASN A 91 -12.27 29.56 -20.75
C ASN A 91 -12.41 28.21 -20.02
N LEU A 92 -12.06 28.12 -18.74
CA LEU A 92 -12.23 26.87 -18.00
C LEU A 92 -13.70 26.49 -17.85
N ILE A 93 -14.54 27.51 -17.60
CA ILE A 93 -15.97 27.39 -17.49
C ILE A 93 -16.52 27.46 -18.92
N ILE A 94 -17.12 26.37 -19.39
CA ILE A 94 -17.80 26.32 -20.69
C ILE A 94 -19.06 27.18 -20.54
N PRO A 95 -19.25 28.27 -21.33
CA PRO A 95 -20.36 29.20 -21.15
C PRO A 95 -21.73 28.52 -21.11
N GLU A 96 -21.91 27.49 -21.94
CA GLU A 96 -23.12 26.68 -22.07
C GLU A 96 -23.40 25.77 -20.86
N LEU A 97 -22.40 25.57 -19.99
CA LEU A 97 -22.43 24.72 -18.79
C LEU A 97 -21.97 25.53 -17.56
N SER A 98 -22.13 26.85 -17.61
CA SER A 98 -21.38 27.75 -16.75
C SER A 98 -21.83 27.68 -15.30
N GLN A 99 -23.11 27.55 -15.00
CA GLN A 99 -23.58 27.42 -13.61
C GLN A 99 -23.21 26.05 -13.04
N GLU A 100 -23.35 25.01 -13.86
CA GLU A 100 -23.17 23.61 -13.52
C GLU A 100 -21.70 23.30 -13.20
N THR A 101 -20.79 23.71 -14.08
CA THR A 101 -19.35 23.45 -13.92
C THR A 101 -18.72 24.34 -12.85
N THR A 102 -19.32 25.49 -12.57
CA THR A 102 -18.85 26.42 -11.53
C THR A 102 -19.01 25.83 -10.12
N PHE A 103 -20.15 25.20 -9.82
CA PHE A 103 -20.35 24.56 -8.51
C PHE A 103 -19.31 23.46 -8.25
N ILE A 104 -19.11 22.57 -9.22
CA ILE A 104 -18.11 21.49 -9.14
C ILE A 104 -16.71 22.07 -8.96
N THR A 105 -16.38 23.13 -9.71
CA THR A 105 -15.10 23.82 -9.62
C THR A 105 -14.85 24.40 -8.22
N TYR A 106 -15.83 25.08 -7.63
CA TYR A 106 -15.70 25.65 -6.29
C TYR A 106 -15.61 24.59 -5.19
N LEU A 107 -16.40 23.52 -5.31
CA LEU A 107 -16.33 22.39 -4.37
C LEU A 107 -14.94 21.75 -4.40
N LEU A 108 -14.41 21.55 -5.61
CA LEU A 108 -13.05 21.08 -5.85
C LEU A 108 -12.00 22.01 -5.22
N GLN A 109 -12.08 23.33 -5.44
CA GLN A 109 -11.16 24.31 -4.85
C GLN A 109 -11.23 24.32 -3.31
N LEU A 110 -12.43 24.27 -2.73
CA LEU A 110 -12.62 24.22 -1.29
C LEU A 110 -11.97 22.96 -0.70
N CYS A 111 -12.24 21.80 -1.29
CA CYS A 111 -11.63 20.55 -0.89
C CYS A 111 -10.11 20.58 -1.04
N SER A 112 -9.57 21.19 -2.11
CA SER A 112 -8.13 21.37 -2.29
C SER A 112 -7.51 22.24 -1.20
N PHE A 113 -8.14 23.36 -0.88
CA PHE A 113 -7.68 24.27 0.18
C PHE A 113 -7.64 23.56 1.55
N LEU A 114 -8.73 22.88 1.92
CA LEU A 114 -8.80 22.10 3.17
C LEU A 114 -7.78 20.95 3.18
N SER A 115 -7.57 20.30 2.03
CA SER A 115 -6.58 19.24 1.87
C SER A 115 -5.16 19.77 2.08
N ILE A 116 -4.81 20.93 1.52
CA ILE A 116 -3.50 21.56 1.75
C ILE A 116 -3.31 21.82 3.25
N ALA A 117 -4.29 22.42 3.92
CA ALA A 117 -4.23 22.71 5.36
C ALA A 117 -4.04 21.42 6.20
N TYR A 118 -4.74 20.34 5.84
CA TYR A 118 -4.63 19.06 6.54
C TYR A 118 -3.29 18.35 6.30
N PHE A 119 -2.82 18.28 5.04
CA PHE A 119 -1.61 17.53 4.66
C PHE A 119 -0.29 18.29 4.90
N THR A 120 -0.36 19.57 5.24
CA THR A 120 0.82 20.34 5.69
C THR A 120 1.15 20.08 7.16
N GLN A 121 0.20 19.56 7.96
CA GLN A 121 0.45 19.20 9.36
C GLN A 121 1.58 18.17 9.47
N LYS A 122 2.51 18.39 10.40
CA LYS A 122 3.72 17.56 10.57
C LYS A 122 3.39 16.08 10.80
N SER A 123 2.35 15.78 11.58
CA SER A 123 1.88 14.42 11.86
C SER A 123 1.48 13.68 10.59
N ILE A 124 0.68 14.32 9.73
CA ILE A 124 0.18 13.77 8.47
C ILE A 124 1.29 13.70 7.43
N ARG A 125 2.05 14.78 7.25
CA ARG A 125 3.16 14.86 6.29
C ARG A 125 4.18 13.75 6.53
N ASN A 126 4.56 13.51 7.77
CA ASN A 126 5.57 12.50 8.12
C ASN A 126 5.20 11.09 7.63
N LEU A 127 3.91 10.77 7.47
CA LEU A 127 3.49 9.47 6.94
C LEU A 127 3.98 9.21 5.52
N TYR A 128 4.19 10.25 4.71
CA TYR A 128 4.72 10.13 3.34
C TYR A 128 6.24 9.92 3.30
N PHE A 129 6.96 10.47 4.27
CA PHE A 129 8.42 10.46 4.30
C PHE A 129 8.98 9.31 5.13
N ASP A 130 8.21 8.80 6.09
CA ASP A 130 8.63 7.77 7.02
C ASP A 130 7.67 6.57 6.97
N SER A 131 8.12 5.49 6.34
CA SER A 131 7.35 4.24 6.24
C SER A 131 7.20 3.52 7.58
N SER A 132 8.05 3.81 8.58
CA SER A 132 7.93 3.18 9.90
C SER A 132 6.65 3.61 10.63
N LYS A 133 6.12 4.78 10.29
CA LYS A 133 4.86 5.31 10.86
C LYS A 133 3.61 4.74 10.20
N ARG A 134 3.75 4.10 9.03
CA ARG A 134 2.66 3.46 8.28
C ARG A 134 2.53 2.00 8.68
N THR A 135 2.14 1.80 9.92
CA THR A 135 1.94 0.47 10.52
C THR A 135 0.87 -0.37 9.80
N TRP A 136 -0.03 0.28 9.03
CA TRP A 136 -1.00 -0.39 8.15
C TRP A 136 -0.40 -0.89 6.82
N ASP A 137 0.77 -0.40 6.40
CA ASP A 137 1.47 -0.90 5.20
C ASP A 137 2.31 -2.15 5.49
N TRP A 138 2.47 -2.50 6.77
CA TRP A 138 3.27 -3.66 7.15
C TRP A 138 2.52 -4.95 6.82
N ALA A 139 3.23 -5.88 6.16
CA ALA A 139 2.69 -7.18 5.84
C ALA A 139 2.21 -7.90 7.11
N THR A 140 1.00 -8.45 7.07
CA THR A 140 0.42 -9.21 8.17
C THR A 140 1.36 -10.33 8.59
N ARG A 141 1.76 -10.30 9.87
CA ARG A 141 2.54 -11.36 10.49
C ARG A 141 1.61 -12.42 11.04
N HIS A 142 1.88 -13.66 10.68
CA HIS A 142 1.18 -14.84 11.16
C HIS A 142 2.09 -15.59 12.12
N HIS A 143 1.57 -15.92 13.29
CA HIS A 143 2.28 -16.78 14.24
C HIS A 143 2.26 -18.21 13.74
N VAL A 144 3.31 -18.61 13.04
CA VAL A 144 3.47 -19.94 12.47
C VAL A 144 4.80 -20.49 12.94
N SER A 145 4.75 -21.68 13.53
CA SER A 145 5.92 -22.45 13.91
C SER A 145 6.24 -23.45 12.81
N LEU A 146 7.24 -23.12 11.98
CA LEU A 146 7.72 -23.95 10.89
C LEU A 146 9.20 -24.27 11.12
N PRO A 147 9.59 -25.55 11.10
CA PRO A 147 11.00 -25.90 11.02
C PRO A 147 11.53 -25.46 9.66
N PHE A 148 12.73 -24.90 9.65
CA PHE A 148 13.41 -24.53 8.42
C PHE A 148 14.92 -24.54 8.63
N SER A 149 15.67 -24.58 7.53
CA SER A 149 17.13 -24.59 7.59
C SER A 149 17.71 -23.31 6.98
N LEU A 150 18.78 -22.83 7.59
CA LEU A 150 19.60 -21.76 7.05
C LEU A 150 20.86 -22.34 6.43
N LYS A 151 21.16 -21.92 5.20
CA LYS A 151 22.41 -22.22 4.50
C LYS A 151 23.25 -20.96 4.36
N VAL A 152 24.39 -20.92 5.05
CA VAL A 152 25.34 -19.81 4.96
C VAL A 152 26.20 -19.97 3.70
N ARG A 153 26.24 -18.96 2.84
CA ARG A 153 26.83 -19.09 1.49
C ARG A 153 28.33 -19.49 1.48
N HIS A 154 29.05 -19.21 2.56
CA HIS A 154 30.50 -19.44 2.68
C HIS A 154 30.86 -20.53 3.71
N SER A 155 29.86 -21.23 4.26
CA SER A 155 30.08 -22.31 5.22
C SER A 155 29.20 -23.50 4.82
N GLN A 156 29.72 -24.72 4.98
CA GLN A 156 28.89 -25.93 4.85
C GLN A 156 27.92 -26.12 6.02
N MET A 157 27.89 -25.16 6.96
CA MET A 157 27.00 -25.17 8.10
C MET A 157 25.54 -24.97 7.66
N ILE A 158 24.74 -25.99 7.98
CA ILE A 158 23.28 -25.95 7.94
C ILE A 158 22.84 -25.70 9.38
N ILE A 159 22.04 -24.66 9.59
CA ILE A 159 21.55 -24.27 10.92
C ILE A 159 20.05 -24.52 10.95
N ASP A 160 19.62 -25.41 11.84
CA ASP A 160 18.21 -25.69 12.05
C ASP A 160 17.55 -24.58 12.86
N CYS A 161 16.45 -24.09 12.33
CA CYS A 161 15.74 -22.93 12.85
C CYS A 161 14.24 -23.22 12.94
N GLN A 162 13.56 -22.47 13.81
CA GLN A 162 12.12 -22.54 13.94
C GLN A 162 11.53 -21.14 13.84
N THR A 163 10.56 -20.95 12.94
CA THR A 163 9.87 -19.66 12.83
C THR A 163 8.96 -19.43 14.04
N ILE A 164 8.78 -18.17 14.43
CA ILE A 164 7.85 -17.73 15.48
C ILE A 164 6.73 -16.92 14.83
N ASP A 165 7.11 -16.01 13.93
CA ASP A 165 6.19 -15.30 13.07
C ASP A 165 6.73 -15.21 11.64
N MET A 166 5.82 -15.15 10.67
CA MET A 166 6.17 -14.95 9.28
C MET A 166 5.16 -14.01 8.61
N SER A 167 5.65 -13.12 7.76
CA SER A 167 4.85 -12.30 6.84
C SER A 167 5.35 -12.51 5.42
N THR A 168 4.72 -11.86 4.44
CA THR A 168 5.24 -11.88 3.07
C THR A 168 6.59 -11.18 2.89
N SER A 169 7.01 -10.36 3.86
CA SER A 169 8.23 -9.54 3.77
C SER A 169 9.37 -10.02 4.66
N GLY A 170 9.13 -10.95 5.58
CA GLY A 170 10.16 -11.48 6.46
C GLY A 170 9.64 -12.48 7.47
N LEU A 171 10.53 -12.93 8.35
CA LEU A 171 10.23 -13.88 9.40
C LEU A 171 10.96 -13.51 10.70
N LEU A 172 10.38 -13.90 11.83
CA LEU A 172 11.05 -13.96 13.12
C LEU A 172 11.29 -15.43 13.44
N PHE A 173 12.50 -15.77 13.89
CA PHE A 173 12.86 -17.15 14.18
C PHE A 173 13.81 -17.27 15.36
N THR A 174 13.92 -18.50 15.87
CA THR A 174 14.94 -18.93 16.82
C THR A 174 15.83 -19.98 16.17
N ILE A 175 17.04 -20.14 16.70
CA ILE A 175 18.01 -21.13 16.26
C ILE A 175 18.02 -22.28 17.26
N SER A 176 17.99 -23.51 16.77
CA SER A 176 18.13 -24.71 17.60
C SER A 176 19.62 -25.03 17.78
N GLY A 177 20.05 -25.24 19.03
CA GLY A 177 21.43 -25.63 19.35
C GLY A 177 22.40 -24.47 19.53
N ASN A 178 23.67 -24.82 19.80
CA ASN A 178 24.72 -23.85 20.13
C ASN A 178 25.47 -23.43 18.87
N HIS A 179 24.75 -22.71 18.00
CA HIS A 179 25.33 -22.07 16.82
C HIS A 179 25.56 -20.60 17.18
N GLY A 180 26.78 -20.10 16.99
CA GLY A 180 27.14 -18.73 17.38
C GLY A 180 26.19 -17.66 16.82
N ASP A 181 26.19 -16.48 17.44
CA ASP A 181 25.23 -15.43 17.11
C ASP A 181 25.32 -14.99 15.65
N LEU A 182 24.15 -14.80 15.02
CA LEU A 182 24.09 -14.24 13.67
C LEU A 182 24.25 -12.72 13.72
N GLU A 183 25.27 -12.20 13.05
CA GLU A 183 25.50 -10.76 12.96
C GLU A 183 24.40 -10.06 12.15
N LYS A 184 24.09 -8.81 12.54
CA LYS A 184 23.19 -7.95 11.77
C LYS A 184 23.74 -7.74 10.35
N GLN A 185 22.83 -7.62 9.39
CA GLN A 185 23.09 -7.46 7.96
C GLN A 185 23.68 -8.70 7.25
N THR A 186 23.91 -9.81 7.96
CA THR A 186 24.30 -11.07 7.34
C THR A 186 23.25 -11.54 6.34
N LYS A 187 23.71 -11.89 5.14
CA LYS A 187 22.87 -12.44 4.06
C LYS A 187 23.00 -13.96 4.03
N ILE A 188 21.89 -14.65 4.24
CA ILE A 188 21.82 -16.11 4.38
C ILE A 188 20.71 -16.61 3.47
N THR A 189 20.78 -17.85 2.98
CA THR A 189 19.66 -18.45 2.27
C THR A 189 18.83 -19.27 3.25
N ALA A 190 17.53 -18.96 3.35
CA ALA A 190 16.58 -19.75 4.12
C ALA A 190 15.87 -20.75 3.20
N ASN A 191 15.89 -22.02 3.58
CA ASN A 191 15.13 -23.09 2.93
C ASN A 191 13.94 -23.43 3.83
N LEU A 192 12.76 -22.98 3.41
CA LEU A 192 11.49 -23.17 4.09
C LEU A 192 10.74 -24.31 3.40
N SER A 193 10.32 -25.32 4.15
CA SER A 193 9.57 -26.47 3.64
C SER A 193 8.30 -26.69 4.47
N LEU A 194 7.15 -26.77 3.81
CA LEU A 194 5.88 -27.12 4.44
C LEU A 194 5.04 -27.97 3.48
N GLY A 195 4.83 -29.24 3.83
CA GLY A 195 4.17 -30.20 2.92
C GLY A 195 4.97 -30.37 1.63
N GLU A 196 4.32 -30.19 0.48
CA GLU A 196 4.96 -30.25 -0.85
C GLU A 196 5.61 -28.91 -1.26
N ASN A 197 5.42 -27.85 -0.48
CA ASN A 197 5.94 -26.52 -0.80
C ASN A 197 7.31 -26.29 -0.18
N GLU A 198 8.34 -26.28 -1.02
CA GLU A 198 9.70 -25.89 -0.65
C GLU A 198 10.10 -24.58 -1.33
N ILE A 199 10.65 -23.65 -0.56
CA ILE A 199 11.19 -22.39 -1.08
C ILE A 199 12.56 -22.08 -0.49
N SER A 200 13.50 -21.80 -1.38
CA SER A 200 14.82 -21.26 -1.05
C SER A 200 14.83 -19.75 -1.32
N ILE A 201 14.93 -18.94 -0.26
CA ILE A 201 14.90 -17.49 -0.36
C ILE A 201 16.07 -16.82 0.38
N PRO A 202 16.77 -15.85 -0.24
CA PRO A 202 17.74 -15.04 0.47
C PRO A 202 17.05 -14.18 1.53
N ILE A 203 17.59 -14.23 2.74
CA ILE A 203 17.21 -13.39 3.87
C ILE A 203 18.37 -12.50 4.30
N GLN A 204 18.03 -11.38 4.94
CA GLN A 204 19.00 -10.53 5.63
C GLN A 204 18.58 -10.35 7.08
N ILE A 205 19.50 -10.57 8.02
CA ILE A 205 19.25 -10.32 9.44
C ILE A 205 19.14 -8.81 9.67
N VAL A 206 17.98 -8.35 10.13
CA VAL A 206 17.72 -6.91 10.36
C VAL A 206 17.67 -6.57 11.85
N ARG A 207 17.39 -7.55 12.72
CA ARG A 207 17.35 -7.34 14.17
C ARG A 207 17.61 -8.63 14.94
N THR A 208 18.08 -8.46 16.16
CA THR A 208 18.24 -9.51 17.17
C THR A 208 17.52 -9.04 18.43
N ILE A 209 16.75 -9.91 19.05
CA ILE A 209 15.93 -9.63 20.23
C ILE A 209 16.22 -10.72 21.25
N ASN A 210 16.68 -10.34 22.44
CA ASN A 210 16.80 -11.29 23.54
C ASN A 210 15.52 -11.23 24.37
N LYS A 211 14.79 -12.35 24.43
CA LYS A 211 13.55 -12.46 25.19
C LYS A 211 13.52 -13.79 25.93
N ASP A 212 13.26 -13.75 27.24
CA ASP A 212 13.09 -14.94 28.08
C ASP A 212 14.26 -15.94 27.99
N GLY A 213 15.50 -15.43 27.88
CA GLY A 213 16.70 -16.25 27.74
C GLY A 213 16.91 -16.87 26.35
N GLN A 214 16.03 -16.60 25.39
CA GLN A 214 16.17 -17.02 23.99
C GLN A 214 16.51 -15.85 23.08
N THR A 215 17.44 -16.07 22.15
CA THR A 215 17.82 -15.10 21.12
C THR A 215 16.92 -15.28 19.90
N LEU A 216 16.14 -14.25 19.58
CA LEU A 216 15.25 -14.21 18.42
C LEU A 216 15.85 -13.35 17.32
N TYR A 217 15.79 -13.86 16.10
CA TYR A 217 16.32 -13.20 14.91
C TYR A 217 15.20 -12.75 14.01
N GLY A 218 15.18 -11.45 13.70
CA GLY A 218 14.30 -10.89 12.68
C GLY A 218 15.03 -10.82 11.35
N ALA A 219 14.49 -11.52 10.35
CA ALA A 219 15.00 -11.56 9.00
C ALA A 219 14.03 -10.92 8.00
N GLN A 220 14.58 -10.20 7.03
CA GLN A 220 13.83 -9.66 5.89
C GLN A 220 14.09 -10.48 4.64
N PHE A 221 13.03 -10.83 3.91
CA PHE A 221 13.13 -11.51 2.62
C PHE A 221 13.65 -10.57 1.54
N HIS A 222 14.61 -11.06 0.75
CA HIS A 222 15.03 -10.44 -0.50
C HIS A 222 14.46 -11.24 -1.67
N HIS A 223 13.24 -10.88 -2.09
CA HIS A 223 12.61 -11.48 -3.27
C HIS A 223 13.44 -11.13 -4.52
N ARG A 224 13.92 -12.14 -5.23
CA ARG A 224 14.59 -11.96 -6.52
C ARG A 224 13.60 -11.77 -7.65
N HIS A 225 12.38 -12.32 -7.51
CA HIS A 225 11.36 -12.28 -8.55
C HIS A 225 9.95 -12.50 -7.97
N LEU A 226 8.91 -12.21 -8.77
CA LEU A 226 7.50 -12.23 -8.34
C LEU A 226 7.02 -13.62 -7.88
N TRP A 227 7.55 -14.71 -8.45
CA TRP A 227 7.15 -16.07 -8.06
C TRP A 227 7.51 -16.43 -6.63
N GLN A 228 8.66 -15.98 -6.11
CA GLN A 228 9.01 -16.16 -4.69
C GLN A 228 7.99 -15.49 -3.76
N PHE A 229 7.42 -14.35 -4.17
CA PHE A 229 6.35 -13.70 -3.40
C PHE A 229 5.07 -14.54 -3.40
N VAL A 230 4.71 -15.14 -4.54
CA VAL A 230 3.55 -16.05 -4.65
C VAL A 230 3.77 -17.31 -3.82
N GLN A 231 4.95 -17.92 -3.89
CA GLN A 231 5.30 -19.12 -3.11
C GLN A 231 5.23 -18.86 -1.60
N ILE A 232 5.77 -17.74 -1.10
CA ILE A 232 5.64 -17.37 0.31
C ILE A 232 4.19 -17.16 0.70
N ARG A 233 3.38 -16.54 -0.17
CA ARG A 233 1.97 -16.34 0.10
C ARG A 233 1.22 -17.67 0.19
N ASN A 234 1.53 -18.63 -0.66
CA ASN A 234 0.95 -19.99 -0.60
C ASN A 234 1.38 -20.71 0.68
N LEU A 235 2.69 -20.69 0.99
CA LEU A 235 3.22 -21.27 2.22
C LEU A 235 2.56 -20.67 3.47
N LEU A 236 2.32 -19.35 3.50
CA LEU A 236 1.58 -18.68 4.57
C LEU A 236 0.09 -19.06 4.63
N ASN A 237 -0.52 -19.46 3.52
CA ASN A 237 -1.90 -19.93 3.52
C ASN A 237 -2.00 -21.37 4.01
N ASP A 238 -1.08 -22.24 3.60
CA ASP A 238 -1.00 -23.63 4.06
C ASP A 238 -0.66 -23.70 5.55
N ALA A 239 0.26 -22.84 6.00
CA ALA A 239 0.57 -22.66 7.41
C ALA A 239 -0.65 -22.26 8.25
N LYS A 240 -1.58 -21.47 7.69
CA LYS A 240 -2.82 -21.12 8.38
C LYS A 240 -3.75 -22.31 8.46
N SER A 241 -3.94 -23.05 7.36
CA SER A 241 -4.89 -24.18 7.34
C SER A 241 -4.50 -25.25 8.37
N ILE A 242 -3.20 -25.53 8.52
CA ILE A 242 -2.69 -26.47 9.54
C ILE A 242 -2.98 -25.98 10.96
N LYS A 243 -2.73 -24.70 11.25
CA LYS A 243 -3.02 -24.14 12.58
C LYS A 243 -4.51 -24.18 12.91
N TYR A 244 -5.38 -24.08 11.90
CA TYR A 244 -6.83 -24.21 12.08
C TYR A 244 -7.26 -25.67 12.27
N SER A 245 -6.61 -26.65 11.64
CA SER A 245 -6.96 -28.07 11.81
C SER A 245 -6.64 -28.58 13.22
N ASP A 246 -5.46 -28.24 13.76
CA ASP A 246 -5.06 -28.65 15.12
C ASP A 246 -6.00 -28.08 16.19
N TYR A 247 -6.50 -26.87 15.98
CA TYR A 247 -7.49 -26.23 16.87
C TYR A 247 -8.87 -26.89 16.82
N THR A 248 -9.21 -27.56 15.71
CA THR A 248 -10.49 -28.27 15.53
C THR A 248 -10.44 -29.73 15.96
N SER A 249 -9.28 -30.38 15.92
CA SER A 249 -9.10 -31.73 16.50
C SER A 249 -9.14 -31.70 18.02
N ASP A 250 -8.50 -30.71 18.65
CA ASP A 250 -8.48 -30.60 20.12
C ASP A 250 -9.86 -30.27 20.70
N LYS A 251 -10.74 -29.61 19.93
CA LYS A 251 -12.13 -29.36 20.33
C LYS A 251 -13.09 -30.53 20.08
N LYS A 252 -12.69 -31.54 19.32
CA LYS A 252 -13.49 -32.77 19.14
C LYS A 252 -13.06 -33.90 20.10
N ALA A 253 -11.91 -33.73 20.77
CA ALA A 253 -11.38 -34.66 21.76
C ALA A 253 -11.66 -34.25 23.23
N ALA A 254 -12.40 -33.15 23.44
CA ALA A 254 -12.89 -32.68 24.73
C ALA A 254 -14.42 -32.73 24.75
#